data_AF-A0A2A2TE80-F1
#
_entry.id   AF-A0A2A2TE80-F1
#
_cell.length_a   1.000
_cell.length_b   1.000
_cell.length_c   1.000
_cell.angle_alpha   90.00
_cell.angle_beta   90.00
_cell.angle_gamma   90.00
#
_symmetry.space_group_name_H-M   'P 1'
#
loop_
_entity.id
_entity.type
_entity.pdbx_description
1 polymer ?
#
loop_
_entity_poly.entity_id
_entity_poly.type
_entity_poly.pdbx_seq_one_letter_code
_entity_poly.pdbx_strand_id
1 'polypeptide(L)'
;MATKQPKSTLTTPQVAETIGVAESTVRSWLSRHTCFVEGHHYVKEESGRTLWLEAGVEFLKTRSKEFTDQVLENDIPTGTGEEIIEPLLDATATKLAHSFFQKLPQRTVSRIRQMLANPSDEDREILQQSVQQSIEAGATHLIANTTTRRLVG
;
A
#
# COMPACT_ATOMS: atom_id res chain seq x y z
N MET A 1 16.05 -28.10 -31.92
CA MET A 1 15.63 -28.58 -30.58
C MET A 1 14.15 -28.27 -30.43
N ALA A 2 13.31 -29.30 -30.30
CA ALA A 2 11.86 -29.13 -30.21
C ALA A 2 11.49 -28.47 -28.88
N THR A 3 10.98 -27.24 -28.93
CA THR A 3 10.40 -26.54 -27.78
C THR A 3 9.15 -27.31 -27.36
N LYS A 4 9.24 -28.09 -26.27
CA LYS A 4 8.09 -28.70 -25.60
C LYS A 4 7.06 -27.59 -25.37
N GLN A 5 5.97 -27.59 -26.12
CA GLN A 5 4.80 -26.79 -25.78
C GLN A 5 4.37 -27.17 -24.36
N PRO A 6 4.14 -26.20 -23.45
CA PRO A 6 3.68 -26.54 -22.12
C PRO A 6 2.34 -27.25 -22.23
N LYS A 7 2.29 -28.46 -21.66
CA LYS A 7 1.13 -29.34 -21.70
C LYS A 7 0.07 -28.75 -20.77
N SER A 8 -1.12 -28.54 -21.34
CA SER A 8 -2.36 -28.02 -20.74
C SER A 8 -2.46 -26.51 -20.56
N THR A 9 -3.46 -25.95 -21.24
CA THR A 9 -3.99 -24.58 -21.14
C THR A 9 -5.42 -24.69 -20.60
N LEU A 10 -5.57 -24.89 -19.30
CA LEU A 10 -6.88 -24.98 -18.67
C LEU A 10 -7.49 -23.59 -18.52
N THR A 11 -8.80 -23.49 -18.70
CA THR A 11 -9.51 -22.22 -18.47
C THR A 11 -9.72 -21.99 -16.96
N THR A 12 -9.89 -20.73 -16.54
CA THR A 12 -10.16 -20.40 -15.13
C THR A 12 -11.31 -21.24 -14.51
N PRO A 13 -12.45 -21.49 -15.19
CA PRO A 13 -13.49 -22.39 -14.69
C PRO A 13 -13.00 -23.82 -14.43
N GLN A 14 -12.21 -24.38 -15.35
CA GLN A 14 -11.67 -25.74 -15.20
C GLN A 14 -10.66 -25.84 -14.05
N VAL A 15 -9.86 -24.81 -13.86
CA VAL A 15 -8.93 -24.72 -12.72
C VAL A 15 -9.70 -24.60 -11.40
N ALA A 16 -10.75 -23.78 -11.38
CA ALA A 16 -11.63 -23.62 -10.24
C ALA A 16 -12.26 -24.95 -9.80
N GLU A 17 -12.80 -25.72 -10.75
CA GLU A 17 -13.31 -27.09 -10.51
C GLU A 17 -12.22 -28.04 -9.99
N THR A 18 -11.02 -27.97 -10.56
CA THR A 18 -9.91 -28.86 -10.18
C THR A 18 -9.42 -28.62 -8.75
N ILE A 19 -9.54 -27.40 -8.25
CA ILE A 19 -9.05 -26.98 -6.93
C ILE A 19 -10.20 -26.93 -5.90
N GLY A 20 -11.46 -26.98 -6.37
CA GLY A 20 -12.65 -26.94 -5.50
C GLY A 20 -12.95 -25.54 -4.97
N VAL A 21 -12.66 -24.49 -5.75
CA VAL A 21 -12.85 -23.09 -5.37
C VAL A 21 -13.73 -22.40 -6.42
N ALA A 22 -14.42 -21.31 -6.07
CA ALA A 22 -15.19 -20.53 -7.04
C ALA A 22 -14.29 -19.85 -8.09
N GLU A 23 -14.78 -19.74 -9.33
CA GLU A 23 -14.05 -19.06 -10.43
C GLU A 23 -13.69 -17.62 -10.07
N SER A 24 -14.59 -16.91 -9.38
CA SER A 24 -14.38 -15.54 -8.90
C SER A 24 -13.18 -15.43 -7.97
N THR A 25 -12.95 -16.43 -7.11
CA THR A 25 -11.82 -16.48 -6.20
C THR A 25 -10.50 -16.65 -6.95
N VAL A 26 -10.45 -17.55 -7.95
CA VAL A 26 -9.24 -17.73 -8.77
C VAL A 26 -8.90 -16.44 -9.53
N ARG A 27 -9.91 -15.75 -10.07
CA ARG A 27 -9.74 -14.44 -10.72
C ARG A 27 -9.27 -13.36 -9.73
N SER A 28 -9.80 -13.36 -8.51
CA SER A 28 -9.39 -12.44 -7.45
C SER A 28 -7.96 -12.71 -6.99
N TRP A 29 -7.53 -13.96 -6.90
CA TRP A 29 -6.15 -14.29 -6.54
C TRP A 29 -5.16 -13.78 -7.58
N LEU A 30 -5.50 -13.96 -8.86
CA LEU A 30 -4.70 -13.45 -9.96
C LEU A 30 -4.53 -11.93 -9.92
N SER A 31 -5.57 -11.18 -9.52
CA SER A 31 -5.49 -9.71 -9.43
C SER A 31 -4.84 -9.20 -8.13
N ARG A 32 -5.00 -9.92 -7.02
CA ARG A 32 -4.54 -9.47 -5.69
C ARG A 32 -3.12 -9.93 -5.34
N HIS A 33 -2.65 -11.03 -5.90
CA HIS A 33 -1.32 -11.57 -5.57
C HIS A 33 -0.34 -11.38 -6.73
N THR A 34 0.81 -10.76 -6.45
CA THR A 34 1.87 -10.47 -7.44
C THR A 34 2.75 -11.67 -7.78
N CYS A 35 2.50 -12.84 -7.18
CA CYS A 35 3.29 -14.05 -7.40
C CYS A 35 2.97 -14.78 -8.71
N PHE A 36 1.93 -14.37 -9.44
CA PHE A 36 1.59 -14.95 -10.74
C PHE A 36 2.42 -14.27 -11.84
N VAL A 37 2.96 -15.08 -12.75
CA VAL A 37 3.88 -14.62 -13.81
C VAL A 37 3.28 -15.03 -15.14
N GLU A 38 3.05 -14.05 -16.00
CA GLU A 38 2.55 -14.26 -17.36
C GLU A 38 3.60 -15.02 -18.20
N GLY A 39 3.16 -16.04 -18.94
CA GLY A 39 4.02 -16.96 -19.69
C GLY A 39 4.55 -18.15 -18.89
N HIS A 40 4.45 -18.13 -17.55
CA HIS A 40 4.86 -19.25 -16.69
C HIS A 40 3.71 -19.88 -15.90
N HIS A 41 2.87 -19.06 -15.27
CA HIS A 41 1.70 -19.50 -14.50
C HIS A 41 0.42 -19.40 -15.32
N TYR A 42 0.27 -18.35 -16.12
CA TYR A 42 -0.89 -18.13 -16.97
C TYR A 42 -0.50 -17.42 -18.27
N VAL A 43 -1.36 -17.47 -19.28
CA VAL A 43 -1.25 -16.73 -20.54
C VAL A 43 -2.58 -16.01 -20.77
N LYS A 44 -2.52 -14.73 -21.18
CA LYS A 44 -3.72 -14.02 -21.63
C LYS A 44 -3.86 -14.16 -23.15
N GLU A 45 -5.00 -14.67 -23.59
CA GLU A 45 -5.37 -14.61 -25.01
C GLU A 45 -5.75 -13.18 -25.41
N GLU A 46 -5.64 -12.88 -26.70
CA GLU A 46 -6.15 -11.65 -27.31
C GLU A 46 -7.67 -11.46 -27.08
N SER A 47 -8.39 -12.56 -26.82
CA SER A 47 -9.80 -12.58 -26.43
C SER A 47 -10.07 -12.05 -25.01
N GLY A 48 -9.02 -11.74 -24.24
CA GLY A 48 -9.11 -11.32 -22.83
C GLY A 48 -9.29 -12.49 -21.85
N ARG A 49 -9.26 -13.74 -22.34
CA ARG A 49 -9.37 -14.93 -21.50
C ARG A 49 -8.02 -15.31 -20.91
N THR A 50 -8.02 -15.75 -19.65
CA THR A 50 -6.83 -16.26 -18.98
C THR A 50 -6.78 -17.78 -19.09
N LEU A 51 -5.69 -18.29 -19.65
CA LEU A 51 -5.38 -19.70 -19.72
C LEU A 51 -4.30 -20.03 -18.69
N TRP A 52 -4.51 -21.07 -17.90
CA TRP A 52 -3.60 -21.52 -16.87
C TRP A 52 -2.72 -22.65 -17.39
N LEU A 53 -1.42 -22.50 -17.16
CA LEU A 53 -0.43 -23.53 -17.45
C LEU A 53 -0.36 -24.52 -16.29
N GLU A 54 0.11 -25.74 -16.53
CA GLU A 54 0.28 -26.79 -15.51
C GLU A 54 0.99 -26.28 -14.25
N ALA A 55 2.08 -25.53 -14.43
CA ALA A 55 2.83 -24.91 -13.33
C ALA A 55 1.98 -23.92 -12.50
N GLY A 56 1.10 -23.14 -13.15
CA GLY A 56 0.17 -22.25 -12.47
C GLY A 56 -0.90 -23.01 -11.69
N VAL A 57 -1.40 -24.12 -12.23
CA VAL A 57 -2.38 -24.97 -11.55
C VAL A 57 -1.77 -25.68 -10.34
N GLU A 58 -0.55 -26.20 -10.45
CA GLU A 58 0.18 -26.79 -9.31
C GLU A 58 0.49 -25.76 -8.22
N PHE A 59 0.88 -24.56 -8.63
CA PHE A 59 1.11 -23.44 -7.71
C PHE A 59 -0.16 -23.07 -6.95
N LEU A 60 -1.30 -22.97 -7.66
CA LEU A 60 -2.59 -22.74 -7.04
C LEU A 60 -3.03 -23.88 -6.11
N LYS A 61 -2.78 -25.14 -6.47
CA LYS A 61 -3.08 -26.30 -5.60
C LYS A 61 -2.29 -26.26 -4.30
N THR A 62 -1.02 -25.85 -4.38
CA THR A 62 -0.12 -25.82 -3.22
C THR A 62 -0.45 -24.65 -2.29
N ARG A 63 -0.77 -23.48 -2.84
CA ARG A 63 -1.00 -22.24 -2.08
C ARG A 63 -2.46 -21.86 -1.87
N SER A 64 -3.42 -22.63 -2.38
CA SER A 64 -4.85 -22.33 -2.22
C SER A 64 -5.24 -22.10 -0.76
N LYS A 65 -4.70 -22.91 0.17
CA LYS A 65 -4.94 -22.76 1.61
C LYS A 65 -4.42 -21.43 2.16
N GLU A 66 -3.20 -21.05 1.79
CA GLU A 66 -2.60 -19.76 2.19
C GLU A 66 -3.40 -18.57 1.65
N PHE A 67 -3.92 -18.68 0.43
CA PHE A 67 -4.72 -17.64 -0.18
C PHE A 67 -6.14 -17.56 0.40
N THR A 68 -6.74 -18.68 0.83
CA THR A 68 -8.04 -18.67 1.49
C THR A 68 -7.97 -18.09 2.91
N ASP A 69 -6.91 -18.40 3.66
CA ASP A 69 -6.70 -17.84 5.00
C ASP A 69 -6.44 -16.33 4.95
N GLN A 70 -5.69 -15.86 3.94
CA GLN A 70 -5.54 -14.43 3.69
C GLN A 70 -6.85 -13.76 3.27
N VAL A 71 -7.76 -14.45 2.58
CA VAL A 71 -9.06 -13.86 2.21
C VAL A 71 -9.96 -13.63 3.43
N LEU A 72 -9.88 -14.49 4.46
CA LEU A 72 -10.56 -14.27 5.74
C LEU A 72 -9.99 -13.08 6.53
N GLU A 73 -8.70 -12.79 6.39
CA GLU A 73 -8.10 -11.55 6.93
C GLU A 73 -8.36 -10.31 6.04
N ASN A 74 -8.78 -10.49 4.78
CA ASN A 74 -8.97 -9.42 3.81
C ASN A 74 -10.45 -9.02 3.57
N ASP A 75 -11.40 -9.54 4.35
CA ASP A 75 -12.76 -8.95 4.50
C ASP A 75 -12.70 -7.71 5.41
N ILE A 76 -11.70 -6.87 5.18
CA ILE A 76 -11.61 -5.56 5.76
C ILE A 76 -12.51 -4.66 4.90
N PRO A 77 -13.52 -3.99 5.49
CA PRO A 77 -14.30 -2.98 4.79
C PRO A 77 -13.34 -2.01 4.10
N THR A 78 -13.67 -1.57 2.89
CA THR A 78 -12.99 -0.51 2.13
C THR A 78 -12.82 0.79 2.94
N GLY A 79 -11.91 0.78 3.91
CA GLY A 79 -11.70 1.82 4.92
C GLY A 79 -10.35 1.75 5.66
N THR A 80 -9.40 0.89 5.24
CA THR A 80 -8.17 0.61 6.01
C THR A 80 -6.86 0.88 5.29
N GLY A 81 -6.90 1.55 4.13
CA GLY A 81 -5.68 2.13 3.55
C GLY A 81 -5.14 3.24 4.46
N GLU A 82 -5.99 4.19 4.84
CA GLU A 82 -5.58 5.33 5.69
C GLU A 82 -5.21 4.89 7.11
N GLU A 83 -5.95 3.97 7.75
CA GLU A 83 -5.66 3.55 9.13
C GLU A 83 -4.34 2.78 9.30
N ILE A 84 -3.84 2.12 8.24
CA ILE A 84 -2.54 1.40 8.29
C ILE A 84 -1.39 2.31 7.83
N ILE A 85 -1.66 3.22 6.89
CA ILE A 85 -0.66 4.14 6.33
C ILE A 85 -0.35 5.28 7.33
N GLU A 86 -1.36 5.80 8.04
CA GLU A 86 -1.17 6.92 8.97
C GLU A 86 -0.16 6.61 10.09
N PRO A 87 -0.22 5.44 10.78
CA PRO A 87 0.77 5.09 11.79
C PRO A 87 2.19 4.93 11.24
N LEU A 88 2.32 4.46 9.99
CA LEU A 88 3.62 4.31 9.31
C LEU A 88 4.20 5.68 8.90
N LEU A 89 3.35 6.58 8.39
CA LEU A 89 3.73 7.96 8.08
C LEU A 89 4.12 8.73 9.34
N ASP A 90 3.36 8.59 10.43
CA ASP A 90 3.69 9.22 11.71
C ASP A 90 5.01 8.69 12.29
N ALA A 91 5.24 7.37 12.23
CA ALA A 91 6.48 6.77 12.72
C ALA A 91 7.70 7.23 11.90
N THR A 92 7.57 7.37 10.58
CA THR A 92 8.64 7.87 9.71
C THR A 92 8.87 9.36 9.89
N ALA A 93 7.81 10.16 9.98
CA ALA A 93 7.87 11.59 10.28
C ALA A 93 8.55 11.86 11.63
N THR A 94 8.22 11.06 12.66
CA THR A 94 8.85 11.17 13.99
C THR A 94 10.35 10.87 13.95
N LYS A 95 10.75 9.80 13.25
CA LYS A 95 12.17 9.46 13.06
C LYS A 95 12.93 10.57 12.33
N LEU A 96 12.34 11.11 11.27
CA LEU A 96 12.91 12.25 10.53
C LEU A 96 13.04 13.47 11.44
N ALA A 97 11.98 13.85 12.17
CA ALA A 97 11.99 14.96 13.11
C ALA A 97 13.12 14.83 14.13
N HIS A 98 13.29 13.65 14.76
CA HIS A 98 14.39 13.41 15.69
C HIS A 98 15.77 13.59 15.03
N SER A 99 15.97 13.06 13.83
CA SER A 99 17.24 13.18 13.11
C SER A 99 17.58 14.62 12.72
N PHE A 100 16.58 15.41 12.33
CA PHE A 100 16.77 16.83 12.03
C PHE A 100 17.03 17.62 13.32
N PHE A 101 16.27 17.34 14.38
CA PHE A 101 16.41 18.02 15.66
C PHE A 101 17.80 17.85 16.25
N GLN A 102 18.40 16.67 16.13
CA GLN A 102 19.77 16.40 16.57
C GLN A 102 20.84 17.21 15.80
N LYS A 103 20.53 17.63 14.57
CA LYS A 103 21.44 18.41 13.72
C LYS A 103 21.32 19.93 13.95
N LEU A 104 20.30 20.39 14.68
CA LEU A 104 20.07 21.81 14.89
C LEU A 104 20.95 22.38 16.03
N PRO A 105 21.58 23.56 15.85
CA PRO A 105 22.25 24.26 16.94
C PRO A 105 21.28 24.65 18.06
N GLN A 106 21.75 24.67 19.31
CA GLN A 106 20.92 25.01 20.48
C GLN A 106 20.21 26.36 20.37
N ARG A 107 20.84 27.36 19.76
CA ARG A 107 20.25 28.68 19.54
C ARG A 107 19.00 28.60 18.66
N THR A 108 19.06 27.78 17.60
CA THR A 108 17.94 27.54 16.69
C THR A 108 16.80 26.81 17.40
N VAL A 109 17.11 25.79 18.20
CA VAL A 109 16.11 25.07 19.02
C VAL A 109 15.41 26.01 20.00
N SER A 110 16.18 26.88 20.67
CA SER A 110 15.62 27.86 21.62
C SER A 110 14.72 28.88 20.90
N ARG A 111 15.09 29.29 19.70
CA ARG A 111 14.27 30.18 18.87
C ARG A 111 12.98 29.50 18.41
N ILE A 112 13.03 28.25 17.96
CA ILE A 112 11.84 27.47 17.59
C ILE A 112 10.88 27.32 18.79
N ARG A 113 11.41 27.06 19.99
CA ARG A 113 10.59 27.03 21.22
C ARG A 113 9.95 28.38 21.52
N GLN A 114 10.68 29.47 21.33
CA GLN A 114 10.16 30.81 21.52
C GLN A 114 9.04 31.12 20.51
N MET A 115 9.23 30.79 19.24
CA MET A 115 8.20 30.94 18.18
C MET A 115 6.94 30.12 18.50
N LEU A 116 7.10 28.91 19.06
CA LEU A 116 5.96 28.08 19.45
C LEU A 116 5.20 28.63 20.66
N ALA A 117 5.90 29.20 21.64
CA ALA A 117 5.29 29.70 22.87
C ALA A 117 4.69 31.12 22.71
N ASN A 118 5.33 31.97 21.91
CA ASN A 118 4.88 33.33 21.64
C ASN A 118 5.25 33.72 20.19
N PRO A 119 4.44 33.32 19.20
CA PRO A 119 4.72 33.61 17.80
C PRO A 119 4.51 35.10 17.51
N SER A 120 5.49 35.73 16.86
CA SER A 120 5.31 37.05 16.26
C SER A 120 4.42 36.96 15.01
N ASP A 121 3.95 38.10 14.52
CA ASP A 121 3.12 38.13 13.31
C ASP A 121 3.88 37.63 12.07
N GLU A 122 5.19 37.91 11.99
CA GLU A 122 6.08 37.36 10.95
C GLU A 122 6.19 35.83 11.03
N ASP A 123 6.30 35.27 12.25
CA ASP A 123 6.36 33.82 12.45
C ASP A 123 5.06 33.12 12.03
N ARG A 124 3.91 33.78 12.25
CA ARG A 124 2.60 33.27 11.83
C ARG A 124 2.47 33.23 10.31
N GLU A 125 2.95 34.26 9.63
CA GLU A 125 2.94 34.33 8.17
C GLU A 125 3.84 33.23 7.56
N ILE A 126 5.03 33.04 8.11
CA ILE A 126 5.95 31.97 7.68
C ILE A 126 5.30 30.58 7.87
N LEU A 127 4.62 30.34 8.99
CA LEU A 127 3.91 29.09 9.23
C LEU A 127 2.79 28.88 8.20
N GLN A 128 1.96 29.90 7.93
CA GLN A 128 0.89 29.81 6.93
C GLN A 128 1.42 29.53 5.54
N GLN A 129 2.50 30.21 5.12
CA GLN A 129 3.15 29.95 3.84
C GLN A 129 3.71 28.52 3.76
N SER A 130 4.34 28.02 4.83
CA SER A 130 4.87 26.65 4.85
C SER A 130 3.78 25.58 4.75
N VAL A 131 2.62 25.81 5.39
CA VAL A 131 1.46 24.92 5.30
C VAL A 131 0.90 24.96 3.87
N GLN A 132 0.73 26.15 3.29
CA GLN A 132 0.22 26.31 1.95
C GLN A 132 1.12 25.63 0.90
N GLN A 133 2.43 25.82 0.98
CA GLN A 133 3.40 25.15 0.11
C GLN A 133 3.36 23.62 0.26
N SER A 134 3.13 23.12 1.48
CA SER A 134 2.99 21.69 1.73
C SER A 134 1.71 21.12 1.10
N ILE A 135 0.60 21.86 1.16
CA ILE A 135 -0.66 21.49 0.48
C ILE A 135 -0.44 21.46 -1.04
N GLU A 136 0.20 22.48 -1.60
CA GLU A 136 0.49 22.59 -3.04
C GLU A 136 1.43 21.48 -3.53
N ALA A 137 2.37 21.04 -2.70
CA ALA A 137 3.25 19.91 -2.98
C ALA A 137 2.55 18.53 -2.86
N GLY A 138 1.25 18.50 -2.56
CA GLY A 138 0.46 17.27 -2.42
C GLY A 138 0.62 16.57 -1.07
N ALA A 139 1.17 17.25 -0.06
CA ALA A 139 1.36 16.70 1.29
C ALA A 139 0.15 16.90 2.21
N THR A 140 -1.04 17.14 1.66
CA THR A 140 -2.28 17.41 2.42
C THR A 140 -2.56 16.38 3.51
N HIS A 141 -2.27 15.10 3.24
CA HIS A 141 -2.45 14.00 4.19
C HIS A 141 -1.48 14.06 5.40
N LEU A 142 -0.32 14.71 5.27
CA LEU A 142 0.66 14.85 6.37
C LEU A 142 0.36 16.05 7.28
N ILE A 143 -0.56 16.93 6.87
CA ILE A 143 -0.92 18.16 7.60
C ILE A 143 -2.09 17.89 8.54
N ALA A 144 -3.02 17.02 8.13
CA ALA A 144 -4.32 16.81 8.76
C ALA A 144 -4.24 16.34 10.23
N ASN A 145 -3.18 15.65 10.64
CA ASN A 145 -3.06 15.14 12.01
C ASN A 145 -2.47 16.15 13.03
N THR A 146 -1.85 17.22 12.56
CA THR A 146 -1.21 18.22 13.45
C THR A 146 -2.19 19.26 14.01
N THR A 147 -3.25 19.59 13.26
CA THR A 147 -4.23 20.62 13.65
C THR A 147 -5.27 20.07 14.63
N THR A 148 -5.64 18.80 14.49
CA THR A 148 -6.73 18.18 15.28
C THR A 148 -6.33 17.93 16.74
N ARG A 149 -5.04 17.85 17.06
CA ARG A 149 -4.56 17.67 18.44
C ARG A 149 -4.51 18.96 19.27
N ARG A 150 -4.57 20.14 18.63
CA ARG A 150 -4.54 21.45 19.33
C ARG A 150 -5.92 21.98 19.73
N LEU A 151 -7.01 21.34 19.31
CA LEU A 151 -8.38 21.73 19.64
C LEU A 151 -9.00 20.91 20.79
N VAL A 152 -8.27 19.93 21.33
CA VAL A 152 -8.67 19.13 22.49
C VAL A 152 -7.61 19.30 23.58
N GLY A 153 -7.69 20.44 24.28
CA GLY A 153 -6.82 20.80 25.40
C GLY A 153 -7.27 22.11 26.01
#